data_AF-A0A7W7XAW5-F1
#
_entry.id   AF-A0A7W7XAW5-F1
#
_cell.length_a   1.000
_cell.length_b   1.000
_cell.length_c   1.000
_cell.angle_alpha   90.00
_cell.angle_beta   90.00
_cell.angle_gamma   90.00
#
_symmetry.space_group_name_H-M   'P 1'
#
loop_
_entity.id
_entity.type
_entity.pdbx_description
1 polymer ?
#
loop_
_entity_poly.entity_id
_entity_poly.type
_entity_poly.pdbx_seq_one_letter_code
_entity_poly.pdbx_strand_id
1 'polypeptide(L)'
;MRKPYYMAYREELCEFVTSEEARRHLDAGRPVVSAIFVTPYPPGFPVLVPGQEFSKDILDFLDALDTKEIHGFDPVRGYRVFVEAALEEAAAEPGAGTSGASGASTA
;
A
#
# COMPACT_ATOMS: atom_id res chain seq x y z
N MET A 1 2.58 13.59 -6.98
CA MET A 1 3.49 12.73 -7.78
C MET A 1 3.17 11.27 -7.48
N ARG A 2 3.09 10.37 -8.47
CA ARG A 2 2.78 8.93 -8.29
C ARG A 2 4.01 8.12 -7.77
N LYS A 3 4.78 8.65 -6.80
CA LYS A 3 6.06 8.07 -6.36
C LYS A 3 5.93 6.60 -5.91
N PRO A 4 4.94 6.22 -5.07
CA PRO A 4 4.73 4.82 -4.70
C PRO A 4 4.47 3.90 -5.90
N TYR A 5 3.69 4.36 -6.88
CA TYR A 5 3.42 3.60 -8.10
C TYR A 5 4.70 3.28 -8.88
N TYR A 6 5.67 4.19 -8.93
CA TYR A 6 6.95 3.94 -9.60
C TYR A 6 7.93 3.10 -8.75
N MET A 7 7.94 3.31 -7.43
CA MET A 7 8.76 2.51 -6.51
C MET A 7 8.38 1.03 -6.55
N ALA A 8 7.10 0.72 -6.75
CA ALA A 8 6.59 -0.65 -6.85
C ALA A 8 7.21 -1.48 -8.01
N TYR A 9 7.77 -0.84 -9.03
CA TYR A 9 8.47 -1.53 -10.12
C TYR A 9 9.87 -2.02 -9.73
N ARG A 10 10.43 -1.50 -8.63
CA ARG A 10 11.73 -1.92 -8.11
C ARG A 10 11.52 -3.08 -7.13
N GLU A 11 11.83 -4.29 -7.58
CA GLU A 11 11.63 -5.50 -6.78
C GLU A 11 12.39 -5.44 -5.46
N GLU A 12 13.57 -4.81 -5.43
CA GLU A 12 14.39 -4.67 -4.23
C GLU A 12 13.78 -3.76 -3.15
N LEU A 13 12.78 -2.95 -3.51
CA LEU A 13 12.05 -2.11 -2.57
C LEU A 13 10.80 -2.81 -2.01
N CYS A 14 10.52 -4.03 -2.45
CA CYS A 14 9.30 -4.74 -2.11
C CYS A 14 9.61 -6.08 -1.43
N GLU A 15 8.72 -6.47 -0.53
CA GLU A 15 8.68 -7.81 0.02
C GLU A 15 7.25 -8.35 -0.02
N PHE A 16 7.11 -9.63 0.32
CA PHE A 16 5.81 -10.26 0.49
C PHE A 16 5.60 -10.58 1.96
N VAL A 17 4.44 -10.21 2.49
CA VAL A 17 4.05 -10.49 3.87
C VAL A 17 2.66 -11.12 3.90
N THR A 18 2.53 -12.20 4.66
CA THR A 18 1.23 -12.82 4.95
C THR A 18 0.35 -11.89 5.81
N SER A 19 -0.96 -12.14 5.86
CA SER A 19 -1.87 -11.39 6.76
C SER A 19 -1.40 -11.45 8.22
N GLU A 20 -0.90 -12.61 8.67
CA GLU A 20 -0.35 -12.79 10.02
C GLU A 20 0.92 -11.96 10.25
N GLU A 21 1.86 -11.95 9.29
CA GLU A 21 3.08 -11.12 9.37
C GLU A 21 2.75 -9.64 9.37
N ALA A 22 1.82 -9.20 8.51
CA ALA A 22 1.35 -7.83 8.48
C ALA A 22 0.76 -7.41 9.85
N ARG A 23 -0.05 -8.27 10.49
CA ARG A 23 -0.57 -8.01 11.84
C ARG A 23 0.56 -7.87 12.86
N ARG A 24 1.55 -8.78 12.83
CA ARG A 24 2.72 -8.69 13.73
C ARG A 24 3.52 -7.41 13.54
N HIS A 25 3.64 -6.92 12.29
CA HIS A 25 4.29 -5.64 12.01
C HIS A 25 3.49 -4.47 12.57
N LEU A 26 2.17 -4.44 12.32
CA LEU A 26 1.29 -3.40 12.88
C LEU A 26 1.28 -3.40 14.41
N ASP A 27 1.30 -4.58 15.05
CA ASP A 27 1.41 -4.71 16.51
C ASP A 27 2.74 -4.20 17.07
N ALA A 28 3.82 -4.33 16.29
CA ALA A 28 5.13 -3.79 16.62
C ALA A 28 5.28 -2.29 16.27
N GLY A 29 4.22 -1.64 15.76
CA GLY A 29 4.25 -0.25 15.32
C GLY A 29 5.02 -0.02 14.01
N ARG A 30 5.28 -1.07 13.24
CA ARG A 30 5.91 -0.99 11.93
C ARG A 30 4.82 -0.81 10.86
N PRO A 31 4.87 0.25 10.04
CA PRO A 31 3.87 0.49 9.01
C PRO A 31 3.96 -0.57 7.92
N VAL A 32 2.82 -1.02 7.42
CA VAL A 32 2.72 -1.97 6.32
C VAL A 32 2.08 -1.26 5.15
N VAL A 33 2.84 -0.89 4.13
CA VAL A 33 2.37 -0.06 3.02
C VAL A 33 2.28 -0.88 1.74
N SER A 34 1.10 -0.91 1.12
CA SER A 34 0.89 -1.66 -0.12
C SER A 34 1.76 -1.13 -1.25
N ALA A 35 2.48 -2.03 -1.93
CA ALA A 35 3.23 -1.68 -3.13
C ALA A 35 2.34 -1.72 -4.38
N ILE A 36 1.23 -2.46 -4.35
CA ILE A 36 0.35 -2.68 -5.51
C ILE A 36 -1.12 -2.40 -5.15
N PHE A 37 -2.00 -2.50 -6.15
CA PHE A 37 -3.44 -2.50 -5.88
C PHE A 37 -3.83 -3.83 -5.21
N VAL A 38 -4.66 -3.77 -4.18
CA VAL A 38 -5.30 -4.94 -3.58
C VAL A 38 -6.78 -4.88 -3.93
N THR A 39 -7.20 -5.77 -4.84
CA THR A 39 -8.52 -5.71 -5.47
C THR A 39 -9.18 -7.08 -5.44
N PRO A 40 -10.10 -7.33 -4.48
CA PRO A 40 -10.92 -8.52 -4.46
C PRO A 40 -11.94 -8.55 -5.61
N TYR A 41 -12.14 -9.73 -6.22
CA TYR A 41 -13.13 -9.91 -7.29
C TYR A 41 -14.02 -11.13 -7.06
N PRO A 42 -15.35 -11.04 -7.25
CA PRO A 42 -16.16 -9.82 -7.45
C PRO A 42 -16.26 -8.98 -6.14
N PRO A 43 -16.49 -7.65 -6.19
CA PRO A 43 -16.91 -6.83 -7.34
C PRO A 43 -15.77 -6.18 -8.17
N GLY A 44 -14.50 -6.24 -7.73
CA GLY A 44 -13.38 -5.68 -8.49
C GLY A 44 -13.02 -4.22 -8.19
N PHE A 45 -13.44 -3.69 -7.03
CA PHE A 45 -13.02 -2.36 -6.57
C PHE A 45 -11.78 -2.46 -5.66
N PRO A 46 -10.79 -1.57 -5.82
CA PRO A 46 -9.58 -1.62 -5.00
C PRO A 46 -9.89 -1.24 -3.55
N VAL A 47 -9.42 -2.07 -2.62
CA VAL A 47 -9.44 -1.81 -1.18
C VAL A 47 -8.22 -0.97 -0.79
N LEU A 48 -7.08 -1.27 -1.41
CA LEU A 48 -5.82 -0.52 -1.26
C LEU A 48 -5.25 -0.15 -2.62
N VAL A 49 -4.60 1.01 -2.67
CA VAL A 49 -3.76 1.45 -3.78
C VAL A 49 -2.29 1.57 -3.34
N PRO A 50 -1.33 1.58 -4.27
CA PRO A 50 0.09 1.74 -3.94
C PRO A 50 0.36 2.98 -3.06
N GLY A 51 1.02 2.77 -1.93
CA GLY A 51 1.33 3.81 -0.96
C GLY A 51 0.31 3.98 0.16
N GLN A 52 -0.82 3.25 0.14
CA GLN A 52 -1.72 3.20 1.29
C GLN A 52 -1.26 2.14 2.30
N GLU A 53 -1.43 2.47 3.58
CA GLU A 53 -1.11 1.60 4.69
C GLU A 53 -2.24 0.61 4.96
N PHE A 54 -1.88 -0.63 5.30
CA PHE A 54 -2.80 -1.62 5.84
C PHE A 54 -3.19 -1.23 7.27
N SER A 55 -4.44 -1.50 7.63
CA SER A 55 -4.90 -1.50 9.01
C SER A 55 -5.36 -2.91 9.39
N LYS A 56 -5.53 -3.18 10.69
CA LYS A 56 -6.13 -4.43 11.16
C LYS A 56 -7.53 -4.63 10.59
N ASP A 57 -8.33 -3.57 10.51
CA ASP A 57 -9.67 -3.64 9.92
C ASP A 57 -9.65 -4.00 8.43
N ILE A 58 -8.64 -3.52 7.68
CA ILE A 58 -8.48 -3.90 6.26
C ILE A 58 -8.08 -5.38 6.15
N LEU A 59 -7.18 -5.85 7.01
CA LEU A 59 -6.79 -7.26 7.04
C LEU A 59 -7.97 -8.15 7.44
N ASP A 60 -8.75 -7.76 8.46
CA ASP A 60 -9.97 -8.45 8.88
C ASP A 60 -11.00 -8.50 7.74
N PHE A 61 -11.19 -7.38 7.04
CA PHE A 61 -12.07 -7.32 5.89
C PHE A 61 -11.62 -8.30 4.80
N LEU A 62 -10.35 -8.27 4.41
CA LEU A 62 -9.79 -9.11 3.34
C LEU A 62 -9.82 -10.60 3.70
N ASP A 63 -9.48 -10.95 4.95
CA ASP A 63 -9.49 -12.34 5.46
C ASP A 63 -10.92 -12.91 5.52
N ALA A 64 -11.93 -12.05 5.74
CA ALA A 64 -13.33 -12.45 5.80
C ALA A 64 -14.00 -12.61 4.43
N LEU A 65 -13.34 -12.22 3.34
CA LEU A 65 -13.92 -12.37 2.00
C LEU A 65 -13.92 -13.85 1.59
N ASP A 66 -15.11 -14.38 1.29
CA ASP A 66 -15.28 -15.69 0.66
C ASP A 66 -14.96 -15.66 -0.85
N THR A 67 -14.06 -14.75 -1.27
CA THR A 67 -13.66 -14.67 -2.67
C THR A 67 -12.50 -15.62 -2.97
N LYS A 68 -12.54 -16.21 -4.15
CA LYS A 68 -11.47 -17.06 -4.67
C LYS A 68 -10.31 -16.27 -5.28
N GLU A 69 -10.49 -14.96 -5.49
CA GLU A 69 -9.54 -14.16 -6.24
C GLU A 69 -9.36 -12.77 -5.63
N ILE A 70 -8.12 -12.48 -5.23
CA ILE A 70 -7.68 -11.16 -4.80
C ILE A 70 -6.47 -10.78 -5.66
N HIS A 71 -6.64 -9.80 -6.54
CA HIS A 71 -5.52 -9.23 -7.27
C HIS A 71 -4.61 -8.50 -6.28
N GLY A 72 -3.32 -8.73 -6.39
CA GLY A 72 -2.32 -8.19 -5.48
C GLY A 72 -2.08 -9.02 -4.20
N PHE A 73 -2.62 -10.23 -4.14
CA PHE A 73 -2.34 -11.21 -3.09
C PHE A 73 -1.81 -12.51 -3.70
N ASP A 74 -0.71 -13.02 -3.15
CA ASP A 74 -0.16 -14.34 -3.46
C ASP A 74 -0.58 -15.32 -2.34
N PRO A 75 -1.24 -16.46 -2.63
CA PRO A 75 -1.72 -17.37 -1.59
C PRO A 75 -0.63 -18.00 -0.72
N VAL A 76 0.62 -18.04 -1.18
CA VAL A 76 1.75 -18.63 -0.44
C VAL A 76 2.57 -17.54 0.24
N ARG A 77 2.79 -16.41 -0.45
CA ARG A 77 3.71 -15.35 0.00
C ARG A 77 3.00 -14.17 0.67
N GLY A 78 1.72 -13.94 0.37
CA GLY A 78 0.91 -12.86 0.92
C GLY A 78 0.86 -11.60 0.06
N TYR A 79 0.72 -10.44 0.70
CA TYR A 79 0.62 -9.14 0.06
C TYR A 79 1.99 -8.59 -0.30
N ARG A 80 2.09 -7.93 -1.46
CA ARG A 80 3.30 -7.22 -1.85
C ARG A 80 3.32 -5.82 -1.22
N VAL A 81 4.29 -5.57 -0.36
CA VAL A 81 4.43 -4.34 0.44
C VAL A 81 5.81 -3.73 0.24
N PHE A 82 5.98 -2.46 0.60
CA PHE A 82 7.32 -1.85 0.63
C PHE A 82 8.11 -2.33 1.84
N VAL A 83 9.41 -2.60 1.64
CA VAL A 83 10.33 -2.87 2.74
C VAL A 83 10.49 -1.61 3.60
N GLU A 84 10.74 -1.79 4.89
CA GLU A 84 10.88 -0.70 5.86
C GLU A 84 11.92 0.35 5.43
N ALA A 85 13.08 -0.08 4.95
CA ALA A 85 14.12 0.83 4.46
C ALA A 85 13.64 1.73 3.31
N ALA A 86 12.76 1.24 2.44
CA ALA A 86 12.19 2.03 1.35
C ALA A 86 11.20 3.09 1.85
N LEU A 87 10.50 2.79 2.95
CA LEU A 87 9.60 3.74 3.62
C LEU A 87 10.37 4.83 4.36
N GLU A 88 11.47 4.46 5.03
CA GLU A 88 12.37 5.40 5.69
C GLU A 88 13.02 6.36 4.69
N GLU A 89 13.54 5.86 3.56
CA GLU A 89 14.10 6.69 2.50
C GLU A 89 13.05 7.65 1.93
N ALA A 90 11.82 7.16 1.71
CA ALA A 90 10.72 7.98 1.22
C ALA A 90 10.29 9.07 2.21
N ALA A 91 10.38 8.82 3.52
CA ALA A 91 10.06 9.77 4.58
C ALA A 91 11.21 10.77 4.85
N ALA A 92 12.47 10.36 4.62
CA ALA A 92 13.66 11.17 4.85
C ALA A 92 13.90 12.24 3.77
N GLU A 93 13.26 12.13 2.60
CA GLU A 93 13.31 13.18 1.59
C GLU A 93 12.31 14.30 1.91
N PRO A 94 12.75 15.50 2.35
CA PRO A 94 11.85 16.64 2.47
C PRO A 94 11.30 16.98 1.07
N GLY A 95 9.97 16.92 0.95
CA GLY A 95 9.27 17.02 -0.32
C GLY A 95 9.67 18.23 -1.16
N ALA A 96 10.13 17.96 -2.38
CA ALA A 96 10.22 18.95 -3.44
C ALA A 96 8.81 19.43 -3.82
N GLY A 97 8.51 20.68 -3.46
CA GLY A 97 7.64 21.59 -4.20
C GLY A 97 6.13 21.33 -4.14
N THR A 98 5.45 22.02 -3.22
CA THR A 98 4.12 22.58 -3.54
C THR A 98 4.33 23.77 -4.47
N SER A 99 4.10 23.61 -5.77
CA SER A 99 4.06 24.73 -6.73
C SER A 99 2.76 24.76 -7.53
N GLY A 100 1.96 25.80 -7.29
CA GLY A 100 0.95 26.40 -8.18
C GLY A 100 -0.37 25.63 -8.33
N ALA A 101 -1.55 26.26 -8.36
CA ALA A 101 -1.83 27.61 -8.84
C ALA A 101 -2.87 28.35 -7.99
N SER A 102 -2.51 29.59 -7.67
CA SER A 102 -3.45 30.69 -7.45
C SER A 102 -4.28 30.94 -8.71
N GLY A 103 -5.60 31.04 -8.57
CA GLY A 103 -6.52 31.50 -9.60
C GLY A 103 -7.65 32.29 -8.94
N ALA A 104 -7.74 33.56 -9.30
CA ALA A 104 -8.64 34.56 -8.75
C ALA A 104 -10.12 34.15 -8.76
N SER A 105 -10.85 34.53 -7.70
CA SER A 105 -12.31 34.60 -7.70
C SER A 105 -12.72 36.07 -7.71
N THR A 106 -13.02 36.59 -8.90
CA THR A 106 -13.83 37.78 -9.08
C THR A 106 -14.87 37.47 -10.14
N ALA A 107 -16.11 37.26 -9.71
CA ALA A 107 -17.33 37.47 -10.45
C ALA A 107 -18.50 37.47 -9.45
#